data_AF-A0A549SQE6-F1
#
_entry.id   AF-A0A549SQE6-F1
#
_cell.length_a   1.000
_cell.length_b   1.000
_cell.length_c   1.000
_cell.angle_alpha   90.00
_cell.angle_beta   90.00
_cell.angle_gamma   90.00
#
_symmetry.space_group_name_H-M   'P 1'
#
loop_
_entity.id
_entity.type
_entity.pdbx_description
1 polymer ?
#
loop_
_entity_poly.entity_id
_entity_poly.type
_entity_poly.pdbx_seq_one_letter_code
_entity_poly.pdbx_strand_id
1 'polypeptide(L)' 'MSDARSGRKALTIMNNRSSRSAGLKAGTARERLLDKHKQHLHFAAMKLSAGDRIGAESEFQHAEHFFRSASEQNGGGRQ' A
#
# COMPACT_ATOMS: atom_id res chain seq x y z
N MET A 1 27.00 37.32 -38.17
CA MET A 1 28.05 36.85 -37.24
C MET A 1 27.39 36.56 -35.90
N SER A 2 27.28 35.26 -35.60
CA SER A 2 27.18 34.61 -34.27
C SER A 2 26.01 34.96 -33.33
N ASP A 3 25.36 34.05 -32.60
CA ASP A 3 25.27 32.59 -32.56
C ASP A 3 24.12 32.26 -31.57
N ALA A 4 23.52 31.09 -31.72
CA ALA A 4 22.40 30.58 -30.94
C ALA A 4 22.74 30.15 -29.50
N ARG A 5 21.75 30.17 -28.58
CA ARG A 5 21.57 29.20 -27.45
C ARG A 5 20.28 29.53 -26.69
N SER A 6 19.15 28.88 -27.01
CA SER A 6 18.74 27.57 -26.45
C SER A 6 18.68 27.57 -24.92
N GLY A 7 17.61 28.17 -24.37
CA GLY A 7 17.26 28.09 -22.95
C GLY A 7 16.41 26.85 -22.64
N ARG A 8 16.96 25.64 -22.84
CA ARG A 8 16.36 24.41 -22.29
C ARG A 8 16.74 24.33 -20.81
N LYS A 9 15.84 24.74 -19.92
CA LYS A 9 15.93 24.33 -18.50
C LYS A 9 15.34 22.93 -18.38
N ALA A 10 16.19 21.93 -18.60
CA ALA A 10 15.92 20.55 -18.23
C ALA A 10 15.83 20.47 -16.70
N LEU A 11 14.62 20.32 -16.18
CA LEU A 11 14.38 20.01 -14.77
C LEU A 11 14.59 18.52 -14.56
N THR A 12 15.86 18.10 -14.47
CA THR A 12 16.21 16.73 -14.07
C THR A 12 16.03 16.61 -12.56
N ILE A 13 14.81 16.28 -12.11
CA ILE A 13 14.60 15.82 -10.73
C ILE A 13 15.06 14.36 -10.69
N MET A 14 16.35 14.18 -10.35
CA MET A 14 16.96 12.87 -10.17
C MET A 14 16.33 12.14 -8.99
N ASN A 15 15.69 11.03 -9.35
CA ASN A 15 15.51 9.80 -8.61
C ASN A 15 16.45 9.62 -7.40
N ASN A 16 15.91 9.71 -6.19
CA ASN A 16 16.55 9.18 -5.00
C ASN A 16 15.54 8.49 -4.06
N ARG A 17 14.68 7.63 -4.62
CA ARG A 17 13.78 6.80 -3.81
C ARG A 17 14.49 5.52 -3.37
N SER A 18 15.47 5.70 -2.48
CA SER A 18 15.86 4.78 -1.40
C SER A 18 15.69 3.28 -1.68
N SER A 19 16.54 2.72 -2.55
CA SER A 19 16.84 1.30 -2.53
C SER A 19 17.81 1.06 -1.36
N ARG A 20 17.35 0.44 -0.26
CA ARG A 20 18.13 -0.43 0.68
C ARG A 20 17.38 -0.66 2.01
N SER A 21 16.33 -1.50 1.98
CA SER A 21 15.95 -2.41 3.10
C SER A 21 14.76 -3.31 2.72
N ALA A 22 14.63 -3.71 1.46
CA ALA A 22 13.44 -4.39 0.95
C ALA A 22 13.31 -5.87 1.41
N GLY A 23 14.42 -6.57 1.65
CA GLY A 23 14.39 -8.02 1.90
C GLY A 23 13.93 -8.44 3.30
N LEU A 24 14.30 -7.70 4.36
CA LEU A 24 13.97 -8.06 5.75
C LEU A 24 12.67 -7.42 6.25
N LYS A 25 12.25 -6.30 5.64
CA LYS A 25 11.00 -5.61 6.01
C LYS A 25 9.76 -6.16 5.30
N ALA A 26 9.90 -6.79 4.13
CA ALA A 26 8.75 -7.30 3.37
C ALA A 26 7.95 -8.37 4.15
N GLY A 27 8.64 -9.27 4.89
CA GLY A 27 7.99 -10.21 5.80
C GLY A 27 7.16 -9.48 6.88
N THR A 28 7.80 -8.53 7.58
CA THR A 28 7.14 -7.74 8.63
C THR A 28 6.02 -6.83 8.12
N ALA A 29 6.12 -6.33 6.89
CA ALA A 29 5.13 -5.44 6.29
C ALA A 29 3.89 -6.21 5.86
N ARG A 30 4.07 -7.39 5.25
CA ARG A 30 2.97 -8.29 4.92
C ARG A 30 2.26 -8.81 6.18
N GLU A 31 3.01 -9.21 7.19
CA GLU A 31 2.45 -9.65 8.49
C GLU A 31 1.59 -8.55 9.12
N ARG A 32 2.08 -7.31 9.16
CA ARG A 32 1.29 -6.15 9.65
C ARG A 32 -0.01 -5.93 8.87
N LEU A 33 -0.01 -6.15 7.55
CA LEU A 33 -1.23 -6.04 6.76
C LEU A 33 -2.21 -7.18 7.07
N LEU A 34 -1.71 -8.40 7.28
CA LEU A 34 -2.54 -9.54 7.68
C LEU A 34 -3.11 -9.35 9.10
N ASP A 35 -2.38 -8.74 10.01
CA ASP A 35 -2.88 -8.41 11.34
C ASP A 35 -4.00 -7.38 11.28
N LYS A 36 -3.84 -6.32 10.46
CA LYS A 36 -4.92 -5.36 10.21
C LYS A 36 -6.15 -6.02 9.58
N HIS A 37 -5.95 -6.91 8.61
CA HIS A 37 -7.04 -7.68 8.01
C HIS A 37 -7.83 -8.46 9.08
N LYS A 38 -7.16 -9.19 9.98
CA LYS A 38 -7.80 -9.91 11.08
C LYS A 38 -8.54 -8.97 12.04
N GLN A 39 -7.93 -7.82 12.36
CA GLN A 39 -8.54 -6.82 13.24
C GLN A 39 -9.86 -6.30 12.66
N HIS A 40 -9.90 -5.97 11.37
CA HIS A 40 -11.12 -5.52 10.72
C HIS A 40 -12.20 -6.61 10.64
N LEU A 41 -11.83 -7.88 10.42
CA LEU A 41 -12.80 -8.98 10.53
C LEU A 41 -13.41 -9.09 11.93
N HIS A 42 -12.60 -8.91 12.98
CA HIS A 42 -13.09 -8.91 14.36
C HIS A 42 -14.09 -7.77 14.60
N PHE A 43 -13.77 -6.55 14.16
CA PHE A 43 -14.70 -5.42 14.27
C PHE A 43 -15.97 -5.61 13.43
N ALA A 44 -15.88 -6.19 12.24
CA ALA A 44 -17.05 -6.52 11.43
C ALA A 44 -17.99 -7.47 12.19
N ALA A 45 -17.44 -8.51 12.83
CA ALA A 45 -18.23 -9.46 13.62
C ALA A 45 -18.87 -8.79 14.85
N MET A 46 -18.17 -7.89 15.52
CA MET A 46 -18.73 -7.11 16.63
C MET A 46 -19.89 -6.22 16.18
N LYS A 47 -19.74 -5.52 15.05
CA LYS A 47 -20.79 -4.66 14.49
C LYS A 47 -22.00 -5.45 14.02
N LEU A 48 -21.81 -6.60 13.37
CA LEU A 48 -22.91 -7.51 13.04
C LEU A 48 -23.68 -7.97 14.28
N SER A 49 -22.96 -8.33 15.34
CA SER A 49 -23.56 -8.75 16.61
C SER A 49 -24.34 -7.62 17.29
N ALA A 50 -23.92 -6.36 17.10
CA ALA A 50 -24.63 -5.18 17.54
C ALA A 50 -25.80 -4.76 16.62
N GLY A 51 -26.01 -5.46 15.50
CA GLY A 51 -27.03 -5.13 14.50
C GLY A 51 -26.63 -4.02 13.52
N ASP A 52 -25.41 -3.48 13.62
CA ASP A 52 -24.87 -2.46 12.71
C ASP A 52 -24.33 -3.11 11.43
N ARG A 53 -25.24 -3.36 10.47
CA ARG A 53 -24.90 -3.99 9.19
C ARG A 53 -24.05 -3.09 8.29
N ILE A 54 -24.35 -1.78 8.24
CA ILE A 54 -23.61 -0.82 7.41
C ILE A 54 -22.18 -0.69 7.91
N GLY A 55 -22.01 -0.55 9.23
CA GLY A 55 -20.69 -0.46 9.82
C GLY A 55 -19.91 -1.76 9.65
N ALA A 56 -20.54 -2.93 9.71
CA ALA A 56 -19.89 -4.21 9.44
C ALA A 56 -19.42 -4.33 7.98
N GLU A 57 -20.24 -3.92 7.02
CA GLU A 57 -19.87 -3.90 5.60
C GLU A 57 -18.62 -3.03 5.35
N SER A 58 -18.57 -1.84 5.96
CA SER A 58 -17.39 -0.98 5.89
C SER A 58 -16.14 -1.67 6.45
N GLU A 59 -16.24 -2.38 7.57
CA GLU A 59 -15.10 -3.14 8.12
C GLU A 59 -14.68 -4.30 7.20
N PHE A 60 -15.63 -4.97 6.52
CA PHE A 60 -15.29 -6.00 5.52
C PHE A 60 -14.54 -5.42 4.33
N GLN A 61 -14.94 -4.25 3.83
CA GLN A 61 -14.21 -3.57 2.75
C GLN A 61 -12.78 -3.20 3.17
N HIS A 62 -12.59 -2.74 4.41
CA HIS A 62 -11.24 -2.51 4.96
C HIS A 62 -10.43 -3.82 5.04
N ALA A 63 -11.05 -4.90 5.52
CA ALA A 63 -10.40 -6.20 5.60
C ALA A 63 -9.95 -6.70 4.22
N GLU A 64 -10.79 -6.59 3.18
CA GLU A 64 -10.44 -6.95 1.81
C GLU A 64 -9.27 -6.12 1.29
N HIS A 65 -9.30 -4.79 1.50
CA HIS A 65 -8.23 -3.92 1.05
C HIS A 65 -6.86 -4.36 1.62
N PHE A 66 -6.77 -4.59 2.93
CA PHE A 66 -5.52 -5.03 3.56
C PHE A 66 -5.07 -6.40 3.08
N PHE A 67 -5.99 -7.33 2.85
CA PHE A 67 -5.66 -8.66 2.31
C PHE A 67 -5.10 -8.59 0.89
N ARG A 68 -5.71 -7.76 0.03
CA ARG A 68 -5.23 -7.52 -1.33
C ARG A 68 -3.83 -6.90 -1.33
N SER A 69 -3.63 -5.84 -0.54
CA SER A 69 -2.31 -5.22 -0.38
C SER A 69 -1.26 -6.20 0.16
N ALA A 70 -1.63 -7.12 1.05
CA ALA A 70 -0.72 -8.14 1.58
C ALA A 70 -0.33 -9.17 0.51
N SER A 71 -1.25 -9.47 -0.40
CA SER A 71 -1.03 -10.39 -1.53
C SER A 71 -0.16 -9.75 -2.60
N GLU A 72 -0.36 -8.47 -2.90
CA GLU A 72 0.46 -7.69 -3.84
C GLU A 72 1.93 -7.57 -3.38
N GLN A 73 2.18 -7.49 -2.07
CA GLN A 73 3.54 -7.50 -1.52
C GLN A 73 4.30 -8.82 -1.79
N ASN A 74 3.59 -9.94 -1.96
CA ASN A 74 4.20 -11.23 -2.32
C ASN A 74 4.50 -11.34 -3.83
N GLY A 75 3.85 -10.51 -4.66
CA GLY A 75 3.95 -10.54 -6.13
C GLY A 75 5.00 -9.58 -6.73
N GLY A 76 5.66 -8.74 -5.91
CA GLY A 76 6.60 -7.70 -6.35
C GLY A 76 7.95 -8.18 -6.93
N GLY A 77 8.04 -9.44 -7.37
CA GLY A 77 9.23 -10.05 -7.97
C GLY A 77 9.17 -10.25 -9.49
N ARG A 78 8.14 -9.76 -10.18
CA ARG A 78 8.07 -9.85 -11.65
C ARG A 78 7.48 -8.58 -12.24
N GLN A 79 8.34 -7.68 -12.71
CA GLN A 79 8.19 -6.85 -13.91
C GLN A 79 9.59 -6.46 -14.37
#